data_AF-A0A9W3P485-F1
#
_entry.id   AF-A0A9W3P485-F1
#
_cell.length_a   1.000
_cell.length_b   1.000
_cell.length_c   1.000
_cell.angle_alpha   90.00
_cell.angle_beta   90.00
_cell.angle_gamma   90.00
#
_symmetry.space_group_name_H-M   'P 1'
#
loop_
_entity.id
_entity.type
_entity.pdbx_description
1 polymer ?
#
loop_
_entity_poly.entity_id
_entity_poly.type
_entity_poly.pdbx_seq_one_letter_code
_entity_poly.pdbx_strand_id
1 'polypeptide(L)'
;MRTIKDVFTIKNQTDSSADLFIYGDIINNTGWKWDDSDVMPDDVKNILGQLDDKSNLNIYVNSGGGSVFAGLAIYNMLKRNKAQKTVYVDGVAASIASVIALAGDRVVVPSNAFLMVHKPWTVSRGNANVLRKMAEDLDNLEAGIMNVYKENLKEGIEMEVIQQLVDAETWLSGEEAEKYFNIEVVEAKEVAACSSDYFDKYQKTPSKVVAKAPSIPKKDNNEQLKIQNALDLLEL
;
A
#
# COMPACT_ATOMS: atom_id res chain seq x y z
N MET A 1 -3.05 -22.34 -29.04
CA MET A 1 -4.09 -21.35 -28.68
C MET A 1 -4.36 -21.50 -27.19
N ARG A 2 -3.78 -20.64 -26.34
CA ARG A 2 -4.10 -20.54 -24.92
C ARG A 2 -4.58 -19.12 -24.69
N THR A 3 -5.88 -18.97 -24.49
CA THR A 3 -6.54 -17.72 -24.16
C THR A 3 -6.14 -17.36 -22.74
N ILE A 4 -5.32 -16.32 -22.58
CA ILE A 4 -5.11 -15.67 -21.28
C ILE A 4 -6.45 -15.00 -20.97
N LYS A 5 -7.16 -15.55 -19.98
CA LYS A 5 -8.38 -14.95 -19.44
C LYS A 5 -7.98 -13.64 -18.76
N ASP A 6 -8.63 -12.58 -19.19
CA ASP A 6 -8.61 -11.24 -18.61
C ASP A 6 -8.66 -11.30 -17.08
N VAL A 7 -7.57 -10.88 -16.45
CA VAL A 7 -7.52 -10.61 -15.01
C VAL A 7 -7.97 -9.15 -14.85
N PHE A 8 -9.28 -8.92 -14.79
CA PHE A 8 -9.91 -7.61 -14.59
C PHE A 8 -9.39 -6.97 -13.27
N THR A 9 -9.27 -5.64 -13.12
CA THR A 9 -10.44 -4.74 -13.10
C THR A 9 -10.08 -3.27 -13.35
N ILE A 10 -10.33 -2.76 -14.55
CA ILE A 10 -10.80 -1.37 -14.71
C ILE A 10 -12.32 -1.46 -14.72
N LYS A 11 -12.97 -0.99 -13.65
CA LYS A 11 -14.43 -1.14 -13.50
C LYS A 11 -15.21 0.00 -14.15
N ASN A 12 -14.53 1.09 -14.52
CA ASN A 12 -15.19 2.26 -15.08
C ASN A 12 -14.17 3.16 -15.82
N GLN A 13 -13.68 2.70 -16.98
CA GLN A 13 -12.95 3.60 -17.88
C GLN A 13 -13.98 4.33 -18.74
N THR A 14 -14.06 5.65 -18.58
CA THR A 14 -14.63 6.51 -19.61
C THR A 14 -13.48 7.16 -20.37
N ASP A 15 -13.77 7.84 -21.48
CA ASP A 15 -12.78 8.65 -22.21
C ASP A 15 -12.09 9.72 -21.31
N SER A 16 -12.60 9.96 -20.09
CA SER A 16 -12.15 11.04 -19.20
C SER A 16 -11.83 10.61 -17.76
N SER A 17 -12.05 9.35 -17.39
CA SER A 17 -11.85 8.87 -16.01
C SER A 17 -11.49 7.39 -15.94
N ALA A 18 -10.67 7.01 -14.96
CA ALA A 18 -10.41 5.61 -14.62
C ALA A 18 -10.34 5.41 -13.11
N ASP A 19 -10.61 4.17 -12.70
CA ASP A 19 -10.54 3.73 -11.31
C ASP A 19 -9.38 2.73 -11.14
N LEU A 20 -8.52 2.99 -10.15
CA LEU A 20 -7.44 2.12 -9.70
C LEU A 20 -7.76 1.63 -8.28
N PHE A 21 -7.77 0.32 -8.08
CA PHE A 21 -7.97 -0.28 -6.77
C PHE A 21 -6.64 -0.80 -6.22
N ILE A 22 -6.25 -0.31 -5.06
CA ILE A 22 -5.07 -0.73 -4.30
C ILE A 22 -5.56 -1.44 -3.04
N TYR A 23 -6.05 -2.66 -3.25
CA TYR A 23 -6.56 -3.53 -2.19
C TYR A 23 -5.55 -4.65 -1.93
N GLY A 24 -5.65 -5.35 -0.80
CA GLY A 24 -4.72 -6.45 -0.48
C GLY A 24 -3.30 -5.94 -0.16
N ASP A 25 -2.32 -6.84 -0.21
CA ASP A 25 -0.94 -6.51 0.17
C ASP A 25 -0.12 -5.96 -1.01
N ILE A 26 0.79 -5.04 -0.70
CA ILE A 26 1.73 -4.48 -1.69
C ILE A 26 2.93 -5.42 -1.82
N ILE A 27 3.11 -6.02 -2.99
CA ILE A 27 4.19 -6.99 -3.23
C ILE A 27 5.11 -6.56 -4.38
N ASN A 28 6.33 -7.11 -4.41
CA ASN A 28 7.25 -6.88 -5.52
C ASN A 28 6.74 -7.53 -6.81
N ASN A 29 7.25 -7.09 -7.96
CA ASN A 29 7.02 -7.76 -9.24
C ASN A 29 7.65 -9.16 -9.23
N THR A 30 6.86 -10.16 -8.84
CA THR A 30 7.27 -11.58 -8.81
C THR A 30 6.67 -12.38 -9.96
N GLY A 31 5.74 -11.80 -10.74
CA GLY A 31 5.00 -12.46 -11.81
C GLY A 31 3.82 -13.31 -11.33
N TRP A 32 3.60 -13.40 -10.01
CA TRP A 32 2.50 -14.16 -9.40
C TRP A 32 2.11 -13.56 -8.04
N LYS A 33 0.83 -13.64 -7.69
CA LYS A 33 0.27 -13.07 -6.45
C LYS A 33 -0.10 -14.16 -5.44
N TRP A 34 0.01 -13.86 -4.15
CA TRP A 34 -0.36 -14.80 -3.08
C TRP A 34 -1.87 -14.80 -2.87
N ASP A 35 -2.48 -13.61 -2.99
CA ASP A 35 -3.91 -13.39 -3.09
C ASP A 35 -4.23 -12.60 -4.37
N ASP A 36 -5.34 -12.89 -5.03
CA ASP A 36 -5.72 -12.20 -6.27
C ASP A 36 -5.88 -10.68 -6.07
N SER A 37 -6.11 -10.24 -4.83
CA SER A 37 -6.19 -8.82 -4.47
C SER A 37 -4.82 -8.13 -4.34
N ASP A 38 -3.70 -8.85 -4.16
CA ASP A 38 -2.38 -8.24 -3.99
C ASP A 38 -2.03 -7.29 -5.14
N VAL A 39 -1.22 -6.27 -4.87
CA VAL A 39 -0.90 -5.23 -5.86
C VAL A 39 0.60 -5.17 -6.11
N MET A 40 0.96 -5.26 -7.39
CA MET A 40 2.33 -5.09 -7.88
C MET A 40 2.52 -3.72 -8.57
N PRO A 41 3.75 -3.20 -8.60
CA PRO A 41 4.09 -2.05 -9.44
C PRO A 41 3.66 -2.19 -10.91
N ASP A 42 3.79 -3.39 -11.50
CA ASP A 42 3.39 -3.60 -12.90
C ASP A 42 1.88 -3.47 -13.13
N ASP A 43 1.04 -3.83 -12.15
CA ASP A 43 -0.41 -3.64 -12.25
C ASP A 43 -0.75 -2.15 -12.40
N VAL A 44 -0.14 -1.32 -11.54
CA VAL A 44 -0.32 0.14 -11.56
C VAL A 44 0.24 0.72 -12.84
N LYS A 45 1.44 0.31 -13.26
CA LYS A 45 2.06 0.75 -14.52
C LYS A 45 1.15 0.47 -15.73
N ASN A 46 0.56 -0.71 -15.79
CA ASN A 46 -0.32 -1.11 -16.89
C ASN A 46 -1.59 -0.27 -16.95
N ILE A 47 -2.19 0.05 -15.80
CA ILE A 47 -3.35 0.94 -15.72
C ILE A 47 -2.97 2.35 -16.16
N LEU A 48 -1.89 2.91 -15.61
CA LEU A 48 -1.44 4.27 -15.96
C LEU A 48 -1.07 4.41 -17.44
N GLY A 49 -0.54 3.35 -18.07
CA GLY A 49 -0.22 3.34 -19.49
C GLY A 49 -1.43 3.37 -20.43
N GLN A 50 -2.64 3.15 -19.89
CA GLN A 50 -3.90 3.22 -20.63
C GLN A 50 -4.62 4.56 -20.46
N LEU A 51 -4.05 5.49 -19.69
CA LEU A 51 -4.66 6.80 -19.41
C LEU A 51 -4.04 7.88 -20.29
N ASP A 52 -4.88 8.80 -20.72
CA ASP A 52 -4.41 10.04 -21.33
C ASP A 52 -3.98 11.05 -20.24
N ASP A 53 -3.06 11.95 -20.59
CA ASP A 53 -2.53 12.99 -19.69
C ASP A 53 -3.60 13.93 -19.08
N LYS A 54 -4.85 13.89 -19.58
CA LYS A 54 -5.98 14.72 -19.12
C LYS A 54 -7.07 13.95 -18.38
N SER A 55 -6.89 12.65 -18.14
CA SER A 55 -7.88 11.84 -17.45
C SER A 55 -7.95 12.19 -15.95
N ASN A 56 -9.10 11.94 -15.34
CA ASN A 56 -9.22 11.84 -13.89
C ASN A 56 -8.90 10.40 -13.45
N LEU A 57 -8.15 10.24 -12.36
CA LEU A 57 -7.83 8.94 -11.79
C LEU A 57 -8.35 8.88 -10.35
N ASN A 58 -9.35 8.03 -10.12
CA ASN A 58 -9.79 7.70 -8.77
C ASN A 58 -8.98 6.51 -8.27
N ILE A 59 -8.39 6.64 -7.09
CA ILE A 59 -7.53 5.62 -6.49
C ILE A 59 -8.18 5.18 -5.19
N TYR A 60 -8.63 3.94 -5.11
CA TYR A 60 -9.28 3.38 -3.93
C TYR A 60 -8.28 2.54 -3.15
N VAL A 61 -8.04 2.88 -1.89
CA VAL A 61 -7.04 2.22 -1.04
C VAL A 61 -7.73 1.48 0.09
N ASN A 62 -7.45 0.18 0.18
CA ASN A 62 -7.85 -0.66 1.31
C ASN A 62 -6.78 -1.75 1.51
N SER A 63 -5.65 -1.35 2.08
CA SER A 63 -4.44 -2.15 2.15
C SER A 63 -3.73 -2.03 3.50
N GLY A 64 -3.25 -3.17 3.98
CA GLY A 64 -2.38 -3.24 5.16
C GLY A 64 -0.95 -2.76 4.91
N GLY A 65 -0.55 -2.58 3.65
CA GLY A 65 0.82 -2.23 3.26
C GLY A 65 1.58 -3.42 2.68
N GLY A 66 2.91 -3.42 2.83
CA GLY A 66 3.75 -4.48 2.28
C GLY A 66 5.17 -4.03 1.94
N SER A 67 5.67 -4.42 0.77
CA SER A 67 7.01 -4.10 0.30
C SER A 67 7.23 -2.59 0.15
N VAL A 68 8.20 -2.05 0.90
CA VAL A 68 8.56 -0.63 0.88
C VAL A 68 9.02 -0.19 -0.51
N PHE A 69 9.88 -0.97 -1.17
CA PHE A 69 10.38 -0.64 -2.51
C PHE A 69 9.28 -0.66 -3.56
N ALA A 70 8.39 -1.66 -3.52
CA ALA A 70 7.26 -1.73 -4.44
C ALA A 70 6.32 -0.54 -4.25
N GLY A 71 6.00 -0.20 -2.99
CA GLY A 71 5.12 0.93 -2.71
C GLY A 71 5.73 2.29 -3.06
N LEU A 72 7.04 2.49 -2.83
CA LEU A 72 7.73 3.69 -3.31
C LEU A 72 7.76 3.76 -4.84
N ALA A 73 7.89 2.63 -5.55
CA ALA A 73 7.79 2.60 -7.00
C ALA A 73 6.38 3.03 -7.46
N ILE A 74 5.33 2.49 -6.83
CA ILE A 74 3.93 2.87 -7.07
C ILE A 74 3.72 4.37 -6.83
N TYR A 75 4.10 4.86 -5.65
CA TYR A 75 4.02 6.29 -5.30
C TYR A 75 4.67 7.16 -6.38
N ASN A 76 5.90 6.85 -6.78
CA ASN A 76 6.62 7.62 -7.78
C ASN A 76 5.99 7.54 -9.19
N MET A 77 5.39 6.41 -9.57
CA MET A 77 4.64 6.31 -10.82
C MET A 77 3.39 7.21 -10.80
N LEU A 78 2.66 7.21 -9.70
CA LEU A 78 1.49 8.07 -9.51
C LEU A 78 1.85 9.56 -9.52
N LYS A 79 2.91 9.96 -8.81
CA LYS A 79 3.37 11.36 -8.78
C LYS A 79 3.85 11.87 -10.14
N ARG A 80 4.44 11.01 -10.98
CA ARG A 80 4.88 11.38 -12.35
C ARG A 80 3.74 11.44 -13.35
N ASN A 81 2.63 10.75 -13.07
CA ASN A 81 1.48 10.74 -13.97
C ASN A 81 0.69 12.06 -13.89
N LYS A 82 0.27 12.57 -15.05
CA LYS A 82 -0.38 13.89 -15.18
C LYS A 82 -1.89 13.89 -14.98
N ALA A 83 -2.53 12.72 -14.88
CA ALA A 83 -3.95 12.63 -14.57
C ALA A 83 -4.25 13.35 -13.24
N GLN A 84 -5.44 13.92 -13.10
CA GLN A 84 -5.87 14.48 -11.82
C GLN A 84 -6.25 13.33 -10.88
N LYS A 85 -5.54 13.18 -9.76
CA LYS A 85 -5.64 12.01 -8.88
C LYS A 85 -6.47 12.34 -7.65
N THR A 86 -7.57 11.62 -7.44
CA THR A 86 -8.30 11.62 -6.16
C THR A 86 -8.14 10.28 -5.50
N VAL A 87 -7.55 10.25 -4.31
CA VAL A 87 -7.41 9.05 -3.49
C VAL A 87 -8.56 8.97 -2.50
N TYR A 88 -9.14 7.79 -2.37
CA TYR A 88 -10.17 7.44 -1.40
C TYR A 88 -9.63 6.30 -0.52
N VAL A 89 -9.61 6.50 0.79
CA VAL A 89 -9.30 5.41 1.73
C VAL A 89 -10.61 4.77 2.16
N ASP A 90 -10.92 3.58 1.64
CA ASP A 90 -12.22 2.94 1.87
C ASP A 90 -12.31 2.22 3.22
N GLY A 91 -11.15 1.93 3.83
CA GLY A 91 -11.09 1.40 5.18
C GLY A 91 -9.73 1.58 5.83
N VAL A 92 -8.68 1.09 5.17
CA VAL A 92 -7.32 1.15 5.72
C VAL A 92 -6.29 1.54 4.67
N ALA A 93 -5.41 2.48 5.03
CA ALA A 93 -4.15 2.72 4.35
C ALA A 93 -3.02 2.61 5.38
N ALA A 94 -2.50 1.40 5.61
CA ALA A 94 -1.50 1.13 6.63
C ALA A 94 -0.09 0.96 6.05
N SER A 95 0.92 1.38 6.80
CA SER A 95 2.33 1.25 6.41
C SER A 95 2.58 1.85 5.03
N ILE A 96 3.22 1.14 4.08
CA ILE A 96 3.52 1.70 2.76
C ILE A 96 2.27 2.10 1.96
N ALA A 97 1.09 1.58 2.30
CA ALA A 97 -0.16 2.03 1.69
C ALA A 97 -0.54 3.45 2.14
N SER A 98 -0.16 3.90 3.33
CA SER A 98 -0.37 5.30 3.74
C SER A 98 0.48 6.26 2.91
N VAL A 99 1.72 5.87 2.58
CA VAL A 99 2.61 6.59 1.66
C VAL A 99 1.98 6.68 0.27
N ILE A 100 1.49 5.55 -0.27
CA ILE A 100 0.81 5.52 -1.58
C ILE A 100 -0.45 6.41 -1.57
N ALA A 101 -1.23 6.39 -0.49
CA ALA A 101 -2.45 7.18 -0.38
C ALA A 101 -2.18 8.69 -0.47
N LEU A 102 -1.01 9.15 -0.03
CA LEU A 102 -0.56 10.54 -0.13
C LEU A 102 -0.01 10.91 -1.53
N ALA A 103 -0.13 10.04 -2.53
CA ALA A 103 0.21 10.38 -3.92
C ALA A 103 -0.87 11.22 -4.64
N GLY A 104 -2.08 11.28 -4.07
CA GLY A 104 -3.22 11.99 -4.64
C GLY A 104 -3.05 13.51 -4.64
N ASP A 105 -3.67 14.17 -5.62
CA ASP A 105 -3.82 15.63 -5.59
C ASP A 105 -4.92 16.05 -4.59
N ARG A 106 -5.86 15.13 -4.34
CA ARG A 106 -6.86 15.19 -3.27
C ARG A 106 -6.92 13.83 -2.59
N VAL A 107 -6.94 13.80 -1.26
CA VAL A 107 -7.01 12.56 -0.46
C VAL A 107 -8.23 12.65 0.44
N VAL A 108 -9.17 11.72 0.27
CA VAL A 108 -10.44 11.67 0.97
C VAL A 108 -10.45 10.47 1.92
N VAL A 109 -10.70 10.72 3.20
CA VAL A 109 -10.67 9.69 4.25
C VAL A 109 -11.94 9.78 5.09
N PRO A 110 -12.81 8.75 5.08
CA PRO A 110 -13.94 8.68 6.00
C PRO A 110 -13.49 8.74 7.46
N SER A 111 -14.29 9.35 8.34
CA SER A 111 -13.95 9.50 9.76
C SER A 111 -13.74 8.17 10.50
N ASN A 112 -14.27 7.07 9.96
CA ASN A 112 -14.11 5.70 10.48
C ASN A 112 -13.05 4.86 9.75
N ALA A 113 -12.37 5.41 8.75
CA ALA A 113 -11.23 4.78 8.09
C ALA A 113 -9.92 5.11 8.84
N PHE A 114 -8.86 4.35 8.57
CA PHE A 114 -7.58 4.46 9.27
C PHE A 114 -6.40 4.67 8.32
N LEU A 115 -5.53 5.60 8.70
CA LEU A 115 -4.14 5.64 8.24
C LEU A 115 -3.25 5.05 9.33
N MET A 116 -2.24 4.28 8.96
CA MET A 116 -1.22 3.84 9.92
C MET A 116 0.18 4.19 9.44
N VAL A 117 0.95 4.79 10.33
CA VAL A 117 2.34 5.18 10.12
C VAL A 117 3.23 4.46 11.13
N HIS A 118 4.34 3.91 10.66
CA HIS A 118 5.30 3.21 11.51
C HIS A 118 6.66 3.11 10.82
N LYS A 119 7.70 2.76 11.58
CA LYS A 119 9.04 2.52 11.02
C LYS A 119 9.03 1.37 10.01
N PRO A 120 9.86 1.44 8.94
CA PRO A 120 10.13 0.26 8.14
C PRO A 120 10.78 -0.82 9.01
N TRP A 121 10.44 -2.08 8.76
CA TRP A 121 11.03 -3.20 9.47
C TRP A 121 11.32 -4.35 8.52
N THR A 122 12.20 -5.25 8.96
CA THR A 122 12.53 -6.47 8.25
C THR A 122 12.92 -7.58 9.24
N VAL A 123 12.98 -8.81 8.74
CA VAL A 123 13.62 -9.92 9.43
C VAL A 123 15.00 -10.11 8.82
N SER A 124 16.05 -10.06 9.64
CA SER A 124 17.43 -10.24 9.20
C SER A 124 18.18 -11.22 10.09
N ARG A 125 19.16 -11.92 9.51
CA ARG A 125 20.02 -12.89 10.20
C ARG A 125 21.44 -12.77 9.66
N GLY A 126 22.42 -12.68 10.56
CA GLY A 126 23.83 -12.60 10.19
C GLY A 126 24.71 -12.22 11.37
N ASN A 127 25.97 -11.91 11.09
CA ASN A 127 26.90 -11.38 12.10
C ASN A 127 26.61 -9.91 12.41
N ALA A 128 27.35 -9.34 13.36
CA ALA A 128 27.16 -7.95 13.80
C ALA A 128 27.28 -6.91 12.65
N ASN A 129 28.12 -7.15 11.64
CA ASN A 129 28.25 -6.22 10.51
C ASN A 129 27.02 -6.25 9.60
N VAL A 130 26.48 -7.45 9.34
CA VAL A 130 25.24 -7.62 8.58
C VAL A 130 24.07 -6.92 9.28
N LEU A 131 23.95 -7.09 10.60
CA LEU A 131 22.84 -6.50 11.36
C LEU A 131 22.93 -4.98 11.45
N ARG A 132 24.14 -4.41 11.64
CA ARG A 132 24.33 -2.94 11.60
C ARG A 132 24.01 -2.35 10.23
N LYS A 133 24.48 -2.99 9.16
CA LYS A 133 24.18 -2.56 7.80
C LYS A 133 22.67 -2.59 7.52
N MET A 134 21.98 -3.61 8.01
CA MET A 134 20.52 -3.68 7.86
C MET A 134 19.80 -2.56 8.63
N ALA A 135 20.28 -2.20 9.83
CA ALA A 135 19.72 -1.06 10.56
C ALA A 135 19.93 0.24 9.79
N GLU A 136 21.14 0.49 9.25
CA GLU A 136 21.42 1.64 8.39
C GLU A 136 20.52 1.68 7.15
N ASP A 137 20.23 0.52 6.54
CA ASP A 137 19.33 0.44 5.38
C ASP A 137 17.89 0.78 5.76
N LEU A 138 17.41 0.35 6.93
CA LEU A 138 16.09 0.72 7.44
C LEU A 138 15.99 2.23 7.72
N ASP A 139 17.03 2.83 8.32
CA ASP A 139 17.08 4.28 8.56
C ASP A 139 17.02 5.08 7.24
N ASN A 140 17.71 4.60 6.20
CA ASN A 140 17.67 5.22 4.87
C ASN A 140 16.29 5.09 4.21
N LEU A 141 15.62 3.93 4.35
CA LEU A 141 14.25 3.74 3.87
C LEU A 141 13.27 4.65 4.60
N GLU A 142 13.44 4.78 5.91
CA GLU A 142 12.64 5.68 6.74
C GLU A 142 12.77 7.12 6.28
N ALA A 143 13.99 7.60 5.99
CA ALA A 143 14.20 8.95 5.47
C ALA A 143 13.41 9.20 4.17
N GLY A 144 13.35 8.21 3.27
CA GLY A 144 12.53 8.27 2.06
C GLY A 144 11.03 8.38 2.35
N ILE A 145 10.53 7.58 3.29
CA ILE A 145 9.12 7.63 3.75
C ILE A 145 8.80 8.99 4.40
N MET A 146 9.69 9.48 5.26
CA MET A 146 9.52 10.75 5.97
C MET A 146 9.49 11.96 5.02
N ASN A 147 10.21 11.90 3.90
CA ASN A 147 10.11 12.94 2.86
C ASN A 147 8.72 12.98 2.24
N VAL A 148 8.08 11.83 1.97
CA VAL A 148 6.70 11.81 1.46
C VAL A 148 5.73 12.39 2.48
N TYR A 149 5.87 12.05 3.76
CA TYR A 149 5.03 12.65 4.80
C TYR A 149 5.23 14.16 4.87
N LYS A 150 6.47 14.63 4.81
CA LYS A 150 6.82 16.07 4.80
C LYS A 150 6.11 16.84 3.69
N GLU A 151 6.09 16.29 2.48
CA GLU A 151 5.45 16.92 1.31
C GLU A 151 3.93 17.09 1.48
N ASN A 152 3.31 16.28 2.34
CA ASN A 152 1.87 16.19 2.50
C ASN A 152 1.36 16.72 3.86
N LEU A 153 2.23 17.37 4.64
CA LEU A 153 1.84 17.93 5.94
C LEU A 153 0.91 19.12 5.81
N LYS A 154 0.00 19.20 6.78
CA LYS A 154 -0.77 20.41 7.03
C LYS A 154 0.17 21.52 7.52
N GLU A 155 -0.14 22.75 7.12
CA GLU A 155 0.67 23.92 7.50
C GLU A 155 0.82 24.03 9.02
N GLY A 156 2.06 24.25 9.48
CA GLY A 156 2.39 24.40 10.90
C GLY A 156 2.65 23.09 11.65
N ILE A 157 2.60 21.93 10.99
CA ILE A 157 2.99 20.65 11.59
C ILE A 157 4.49 20.43 11.42
N GLU A 158 5.18 20.25 12.54
CA GLU A 158 6.62 19.97 12.56
C GLU A 158 6.90 18.48 12.29
N MET A 159 8.00 18.21 11.59
CA MET A 159 8.38 16.84 11.21
C MET A 159 8.67 15.94 12.42
N GLU A 160 9.13 16.51 13.53
CA GLU A 160 9.40 15.80 14.77
C GLU A 160 8.14 15.16 15.37
N VAL A 161 6.97 15.78 15.17
CA VAL A 161 5.69 15.20 15.61
C VAL A 161 5.41 13.93 14.82
N ILE A 162 5.61 13.97 13.51
CA ILE A 162 5.41 12.82 12.62
C ILE A 162 6.40 11.71 12.94
N GLN A 163 7.66 12.07 13.22
CA GLN A 163 8.68 11.12 13.66
C GLN A 163 8.23 10.35 14.91
N GLN A 164 7.68 11.04 15.91
CA GLN A 164 7.15 10.40 17.13
C GLN A 164 5.98 9.44 16.81
N LEU A 165 5.09 9.80 15.88
CA LEU A 165 4.00 8.93 15.46
C LEU A 165 4.51 7.66 14.75
N VAL A 166 5.52 7.81 13.88
CA VAL A 166 6.20 6.73 13.17
C VAL A 166 6.94 5.80 14.13
N ASP A 167 7.68 6.36 15.09
CA ASP A 167 8.39 5.60 16.12
C ASP A 167 7.43 4.78 17.00
N ALA A 168 6.23 5.33 17.24
CA ALA A 168 5.23 4.73 18.11
C ALA A 168 4.35 3.67 17.42
N GLU A 169 4.45 3.44 16.10
CA GLU A 169 3.45 2.68 15.33
C GLU A 169 2.03 3.21 15.61
N THR A 170 1.64 4.28 14.92
CA THR A 170 0.40 4.99 15.21
C THR A 170 -0.67 4.69 14.17
N TRP A 171 -1.84 4.29 14.65
CA TRP A 171 -3.08 4.20 13.88
C TRP A 171 -3.90 5.46 14.13
N LEU A 172 -4.18 6.19 13.06
CA LEU A 172 -4.92 7.45 13.06
C LEU A 172 -6.26 7.22 12.37
N SER A 173 -7.37 7.55 13.02
CA SER A 173 -8.65 7.67 12.30
C SER A 173 -8.56 8.78 11.25
N GLY A 174 -9.53 8.86 10.33
CA GLY A 174 -9.61 9.98 9.38
C GLY A 174 -9.54 11.35 10.07
N GLU A 175 -10.31 11.53 11.16
CA GLU A 175 -10.31 12.77 11.96
C GLU A 175 -8.97 13.06 12.63
N GLU A 176 -8.23 12.03 13.04
CA GLU A 176 -6.90 12.21 13.63
C GLU A 176 -5.85 12.51 12.58
N ALA A 177 -5.91 11.84 11.43
CA ALA A 177 -4.98 12.03 10.32
C ALA A 177 -5.07 13.44 9.73
N GLU A 178 -6.26 14.06 9.69
CA GLU A 178 -6.47 15.43 9.19
C GLU A 178 -5.82 16.52 10.06
N LYS A 179 -5.44 16.18 11.30
CA LYS A 179 -4.65 17.08 12.15
C LYS A 179 -3.22 17.22 11.64
N TYR A 180 -2.72 16.24 10.89
CA TYR A 180 -1.31 16.13 10.50
C TYR A 180 -1.09 16.29 9.00
N PHE A 181 -1.98 15.76 8.17
CA PHE A 181 -1.82 15.71 6.72
C PHE A 181 -2.87 16.56 5.99
N ASN A 182 -2.55 17.01 4.78
CA ASN A 182 -3.48 17.67 3.86
C ASN A 182 -4.45 16.65 3.25
N ILE A 183 -5.37 16.16 4.08
CA ILE A 183 -6.44 15.25 3.68
C ILE A 183 -7.80 15.90 3.95
N GLU A 184 -8.83 15.40 3.28
CA GLU A 184 -10.22 15.78 3.48
C GLU A 184 -10.95 14.66 4.24
N VAL A 185 -11.53 15.00 5.39
CA VAL A 185 -12.36 14.05 6.13
C VAL A 185 -13.81 14.14 5.69
N VAL A 186 -14.42 12.98 5.45
CA VAL A 186 -15.85 12.86 5.11
C VAL A 186 -16.57 11.99 6.14
N GLU A 187 -17.90 12.08 6.16
CA GLU A 187 -18.72 11.28 7.05
C GLU A 187 -18.47 9.78 6.85
N ALA A 188 -18.45 9.05 7.96
CA ALA A 188 -18.36 7.60 7.99
C ALA A 188 -19.42 6.96 7.08
N LYS A 189 -18.96 6.08 6.19
CA LYS A 189 -19.81 5.12 5.47
C LYS A 189 -19.46 3.71 5.94
N GLU A 190 -20.26 2.69 5.62
CA GLU A 190 -19.87 1.31 5.98
C GLU A 190 -18.46 1.02 5.45
N VAL A 191 -17.57 0.61 6.36
CA VAL A 191 -16.15 0.37 6.05
C VAL A 191 -16.05 -0.87 5.18
N ALA A 192 -15.34 -0.78 4.06
CA ALA A 192 -14.99 -1.96 3.28
C ALA A 192 -14.03 -2.84 4.08
N ALA A 193 -14.36 -4.12 4.27
CA ALA A 193 -13.50 -5.05 5.00
C ALA A 193 -12.11 -5.12 4.33
N CYS A 194 -11.06 -4.81 5.09
CA CYS A 194 -9.66 -4.95 4.65
C CYS A 194 -9.12 -6.30 5.11
N SER A 195 -8.57 -7.09 4.19
CA SER A 195 -7.78 -8.28 4.53
C SER A 195 -6.31 -8.01 4.21
N SER A 196 -5.41 -8.38 5.11
CA SER A 196 -3.97 -8.22 4.93
C SER A 196 -3.23 -9.23 5.79
N ASP A 197 -2.20 -9.89 5.23
CA ASP A 197 -1.30 -10.78 5.97
C ASP A 197 -0.33 -9.99 6.88
N TYR A 198 -0.38 -8.65 6.87
CA TYR A 198 0.45 -7.78 7.72
C TYR A 198 -0.21 -7.36 9.03
N PHE A 199 -1.54 -7.41 9.15
CA PHE A 199 -2.23 -6.95 10.37
C PHE A 199 -1.82 -7.71 11.64
N ASP A 200 -1.50 -9.00 11.51
CA ASP A 200 -1.02 -9.82 12.62
C ASP A 200 0.47 -9.56 12.98
N LYS A 201 1.18 -8.79 12.15
CA LYS A 201 2.61 -8.46 12.35
C LYS A 201 2.80 -7.08 12.99
N TYR A 202 1.77 -6.24 12.98
CA TYR A 202 1.77 -4.93 13.64
C TYR A 202 1.42 -5.07 15.12
N GLN A 203 2.02 -4.25 15.97
CA GLN A 203 1.91 -4.38 17.42
C GLN A 203 0.65 -3.75 17.99
N LYS A 204 0.06 -2.78 17.29
CA LYS A 204 -1.00 -1.89 17.78
C LYS A 204 -2.24 -1.88 16.89
N THR A 205 -2.43 -2.90 16.04
CA THR A 205 -3.60 -3.02 15.16
C THR A 205 -4.92 -2.89 15.95
N PRO A 206 -5.78 -1.92 15.64
CA PRO A 206 -7.09 -1.78 16.28
C PRO A 206 -7.97 -3.00 16.00
N SER A 207 -8.71 -3.47 17.01
CA SER A 207 -9.61 -4.63 16.86
C SER A 207 -10.68 -4.43 15.78
N LYS A 208 -11.09 -3.19 15.51
CA LYS A 208 -12.04 -2.82 14.46
C LYS A 208 -11.47 -3.02 13.04
N VAL A 209 -10.14 -2.96 12.87
CA VAL A 209 -9.47 -3.21 11.59
C VAL A 209 -9.40 -4.71 11.28
N VAL A 210 -9.28 -5.55 12.33
CA VAL A 210 -9.19 -7.02 12.21
C VAL A 210 -10.58 -7.69 12.12
N ALA A 211 -11.61 -6.97 11.65
CA ALA A 211 -12.91 -7.57 11.41
C ALA A 211 -12.78 -8.63 10.31
N LYS A 212 -12.61 -9.91 10.72
CA LYS A 212 -12.35 -11.04 9.83
C LYS A 212 -13.41 -11.10 8.73
N ALA A 213 -13.02 -10.71 7.51
CA ALA A 213 -13.61 -11.32 6.32
C ALA A 213 -13.40 -12.86 6.44
N PRO A 214 -14.38 -13.70 6.06
CA PRO A 214 -14.20 -15.14 6.11
C PRO A 214 -12.95 -15.53 5.32
N SER A 215 -12.01 -16.18 6.00
CA SER A 215 -10.76 -16.64 5.40
C SER A 215 -11.04 -17.51 4.18
N ILE A 216 -10.61 -17.08 2.99
CA ILE A 216 -10.52 -17.95 1.83
C ILE A 216 -9.41 -18.97 2.16
N PRO A 217 -9.66 -20.28 2.09
CA PRO A 217 -8.65 -21.27 2.43
C PRO A 217 -7.41 -21.08 1.54
N LYS A 218 -6.26 -20.83 2.17
CA LYS A 218 -4.95 -20.74 1.50
C LYS A 218 -4.74 -22.04 0.70
N LYS A 219 -4.45 -21.93 -0.61
CA LYS A 219 -4.04 -23.08 -1.41
C LYS A 219 -2.77 -23.67 -0.79
N ASP A 220 -2.70 -24.99 -0.73
CA ASP A 220 -1.63 -25.73 -0.05
C ASP A 220 -0.25 -25.39 -0.63
N ASN A 221 0.57 -24.67 0.16
CA ASN A 221 1.91 -24.22 -0.19
C ASN A 221 2.87 -25.38 -0.55
N ASN A 222 2.54 -26.62 -0.16
CA ASN A 222 3.38 -27.79 -0.43
C ASN A 222 3.42 -28.22 -1.89
N GLU A 223 2.37 -27.97 -2.69
CA GLU A 223 2.42 -28.29 -4.12
C GLU A 223 3.26 -27.26 -4.90
N GLN A 224 3.21 -26.00 -4.49
CA GLN A 224 3.94 -24.92 -5.15
C GLN A 224 5.46 -24.97 -4.90
N LEU A 225 5.87 -25.31 -3.67
CA LEU A 225 7.28 -25.58 -3.35
C LEU A 225 7.85 -26.76 -4.15
N LYS A 226 7.03 -27.77 -4.43
CA LYS A 226 7.43 -28.91 -5.28
C LYS A 226 7.60 -28.50 -6.73
N ILE A 227 6.73 -27.61 -7.25
CA ILE A 227 6.83 -27.10 -8.63
C ILE A 227 8.05 -26.20 -8.78
N GLN A 228 8.32 -25.30 -7.82
CA GLN A 228 9.49 -24.43 -7.86
C GLN A 228 10.80 -25.23 -7.81
N ASN A 229 10.90 -26.17 -6.86
CA ASN A 229 12.07 -27.05 -6.77
C ASN A 229 12.26 -27.91 -8.04
N ALA A 230 11.17 -28.30 -8.72
CA ALA A 230 11.24 -29.05 -9.97
C ALA A 230 11.68 -28.18 -11.17
N LEU A 231 11.35 -26.88 -11.17
CA LEU A 231 11.80 -25.93 -12.19
C LEU A 231 13.27 -25.57 -12.02
N ASP A 232 13.72 -25.37 -10.78
CA ASP A 232 15.13 -25.07 -10.47
C ASP A 232 16.08 -26.24 -10.83
N LEU A 233 15.56 -27.48 -10.87
CA LEU A 233 16.29 -28.68 -11.31
C LEU A 233 16.38 -28.83 -12.84
N LEU A 234 15.59 -28.09 -13.61
CA LEU A 234 15.59 -28.12 -15.08
C LEU A 234 16.47 -27.03 -15.71
N GLU A 235 17.02 -26.11 -14.90
CA GLU A 235 17.92 -25.03 -15.33
C GLU A 235 19.42 -25.31 -15.03
N LEU A 236 19.77 -26.57 -14.69
CA LEU A 236 21.14 -27.09 -14.62
C LEU A 236 21.46 -27.98 -15.83
#